data_AF-A0A356TNW5-F1
#
_entry.id   AF-A0A356TNW5-F1
#
_cell.length_a   1.000
_cell.length_b   1.000
_cell.length_c   1.000
_cell.angle_alpha   90.00
_cell.angle_beta   90.00
_cell.angle_gamma   90.00
#
_symmetry.space_group_name_H-M   'P 1'
#
loop_
_entity.id
_entity.type
_entity.pdbx_description
1 polymer ?
#
loop_
_entity_poly.entity_id
_entity_poly.type
_entity_poly.pdbx_seq_one_letter_code
_entity_poly.pdbx_strand_id
1 'polypeptide(L)'
;MSAALDTALPRARLVLDTTTRGPVAKTIFGSPAGKKRLAKRLVAMLPEHTTYVEPFAGSAAVLFEKEPSSVEAINDADPDIAEAYRLIKRLNAKKFERLRRMKWTGDEATYKRVYSSSPSGELERLYRFLYLATFSYGKLRGSSFNPGSAGKESRTMARLEQNAPRLAKVRVHSGDYLKVVRKYDSASTAFFFDPPYAGYDVNVGESKFDEERFYEVLKGLRGKFLLTYGIRGKLPSLLKGSGFRIQRVRTPRGIRSMRGVGGSKFLTQLVVTNYALPTRKDDWLEPWDGQLELGDTAPPIATTPVEGGQAFAKSMPLIKGADPSDERYVLGVVLEPETVDAQGDVYSADEVRKAAHRFMEEYQGLGLQHELRVNDQVKILESFIAPVEFTVGDVTIKKGTWLLAVRVLSDELWARVAEGQLTGFSIGGSARKVPEPTETPPTPSEAAA
;
A
#
# COMPACT_ATOMS: atom_id res chain seq x y z
N MET A 1 7.54 -41.83 -33.04
CA MET A 1 7.07 -41.16 -31.81
C MET A 1 8.24 -40.87 -30.83
N SER A 2 9.44 -40.51 -31.33
CA SER A 2 10.72 -40.74 -30.61
C SER A 2 11.82 -39.70 -30.91
N ALA A 3 11.51 -38.41 -30.76
CA ALA A 3 12.55 -37.36 -30.71
C ALA A 3 12.01 -36.14 -29.96
N ALA A 4 10.75 -35.78 -30.25
CA ALA A 4 10.02 -34.74 -29.54
C ALA A 4 9.73 -35.11 -28.07
N LEU A 5 9.45 -36.39 -27.77
CA LEU A 5 9.28 -36.86 -26.39
C LEU A 5 10.60 -36.85 -25.61
N ASP A 6 11.71 -37.19 -26.25
CA ASP A 6 13.04 -37.22 -25.63
C ASP A 6 13.61 -35.82 -25.35
N THR A 7 13.11 -34.77 -26.01
CA THR A 7 13.40 -33.37 -25.67
C THR A 7 12.37 -32.75 -24.74
N ALA A 8 11.11 -33.19 -24.81
CA ALA A 8 10.03 -32.70 -23.95
C ALA A 8 10.16 -33.19 -22.51
N LEU A 9 10.58 -34.44 -22.28
CA LEU A 9 10.73 -34.99 -20.92
C LEU A 9 11.84 -34.31 -20.10
N PRO A 10 13.06 -34.06 -20.63
CA PRO A 10 14.08 -33.32 -19.92
C PRO A 10 13.68 -31.86 -19.66
N ARG A 11 12.98 -31.21 -20.60
CA ARG A 11 12.43 -29.86 -20.40
C ARG A 11 11.32 -29.83 -19.35
N ALA A 12 10.42 -30.80 -19.36
CA ALA A 12 9.39 -30.94 -18.34
C ALA A 12 10.00 -31.25 -16.97
N ARG A 13 11.04 -32.09 -16.90
CA ARG A 13 11.81 -32.35 -15.68
C ARG A 13 12.56 -31.11 -15.20
N LEU A 14 13.13 -30.30 -16.08
CA LEU A 14 13.77 -29.02 -15.72
C LEU A 14 12.74 -28.03 -15.15
N VAL A 15 11.55 -27.95 -15.76
CA VAL A 15 10.43 -27.14 -15.25
C VAL A 15 9.95 -27.66 -13.89
N LEU A 16 9.84 -28.99 -13.73
CA LEU A 16 9.44 -29.61 -12.47
C LEU A 16 10.52 -29.45 -11.37
N ASP A 17 11.80 -29.48 -11.70
CA ASP A 17 12.91 -29.17 -10.79
C ASP A 17 12.88 -27.70 -10.36
N THR A 18 12.55 -26.76 -11.25
CA THR A 18 12.30 -25.36 -10.87
C THR A 18 11.02 -25.14 -10.04
N THR A 19 10.14 -26.14 -9.97
CA THR A 19 8.98 -26.14 -9.06
C THR A 19 9.22 -26.89 -7.76
N THR A 20 10.41 -27.46 -7.53
CA THR A 20 10.80 -27.81 -6.17
C THR A 20 10.88 -26.51 -5.36
N ARG A 21 9.83 -26.26 -4.57
CA ARG A 21 9.75 -25.10 -3.65
C ARG A 21 10.75 -25.32 -2.52
N GLY A 22 12.04 -25.15 -2.82
CA GLY A 22 13.04 -24.88 -1.81
C GLY A 22 12.64 -23.60 -1.05
N PRO A 23 12.94 -23.49 0.26
CA PRO A 23 12.59 -22.34 1.06
C PRO A 23 13.23 -21.08 0.47
N VAL A 24 12.39 -20.27 -0.17
CA VAL A 24 12.75 -19.01 -0.81
C VAL A 24 13.31 -18.04 0.24
N ALA A 25 14.63 -17.98 0.36
CA ALA A 25 15.35 -17.03 1.18
C ALA A 25 16.18 -16.09 0.29
N LYS A 26 15.47 -15.33 -0.55
CA LYS A 26 16.01 -14.41 -1.58
C LYS A 26 16.48 -13.04 -1.06
N THR A 27 16.65 -12.88 0.25
CA THR A 27 17.21 -11.65 0.84
C THR A 27 18.04 -12.02 2.05
N ILE A 28 19.05 -11.22 2.37
CA ILE A 28 19.89 -11.44 3.55
C ILE A 28 19.11 -11.11 4.84
N PHE A 29 18.45 -9.95 4.85
CA PHE A 29 17.60 -9.49 5.95
C PHE A 29 16.22 -9.07 5.43
N GLY A 30 15.27 -8.87 6.36
CA GLY A 30 13.96 -8.32 6.04
C GLY A 30 13.95 -6.81 6.21
N SER A 31 13.15 -6.12 5.40
CA SER A 31 12.81 -4.71 5.57
C SER A 31 11.30 -4.57 5.79
N PRO A 32 10.84 -3.51 6.46
CA PRO A 32 9.44 -3.11 6.41
C PRO A 32 8.99 -2.97 4.95
N ALA A 33 7.74 -3.35 4.65
CA ALA A 33 7.16 -3.32 3.31
C ALA A 33 7.97 -4.05 2.20
N GLY A 34 8.90 -4.95 2.55
CA GLY A 34 9.82 -5.58 1.61
C GLY A 34 9.12 -6.38 0.50
N LYS A 35 9.60 -6.24 -0.74
CA LYS A 35 9.01 -6.83 -1.94
C LYS A 35 9.32 -8.31 -2.17
N LYS A 36 9.78 -9.04 -1.15
CA LYS A 36 10.22 -10.45 -1.30
C LYS A 36 9.17 -11.36 -1.97
N ARG A 37 7.88 -11.16 -1.70
CA ARG A 37 6.80 -11.96 -2.30
C ARG A 37 6.50 -11.56 -3.76
N LEU A 38 6.73 -10.29 -4.10
CA LEU A 38 6.51 -9.74 -5.44
C LEU A 38 7.75 -9.79 -6.33
N ALA A 39 8.95 -9.97 -5.75
CA ALA A 39 10.23 -9.85 -6.44
C ALA A 39 10.29 -10.65 -7.75
N LYS A 40 9.89 -11.92 -7.75
CA LYS A 40 9.89 -12.75 -8.96
C LYS A 40 9.04 -12.15 -10.09
N ARG A 41 7.89 -11.61 -9.72
CA ARG A 41 6.96 -10.98 -10.66
C ARG A 41 7.52 -9.64 -11.16
N LEU A 42 8.06 -8.82 -10.25
CA LEU A 42 8.72 -7.54 -10.60
C LEU A 42 9.93 -7.74 -11.51
N VAL A 43 10.76 -8.76 -11.26
CA VAL A 43 11.91 -9.11 -12.12
C VAL A 43 11.46 -9.46 -13.54
N ALA A 44 10.35 -10.19 -13.68
CA ALA A 44 9.79 -10.52 -14.99
C ALA A 44 9.28 -9.29 -15.78
N MET A 45 9.07 -8.16 -15.09
CA MET A 45 8.64 -6.89 -15.68
C MET A 45 9.82 -5.96 -16.01
N LEU A 46 11.03 -6.27 -15.54
CA LEU A 46 12.21 -5.45 -15.85
C LEU A 46 12.48 -5.47 -17.35
N PRO A 47 12.84 -4.32 -17.95
CA PRO A 47 13.20 -4.28 -19.36
C PRO A 47 14.59 -4.87 -19.56
N GLU A 48 14.98 -5.13 -20.81
CA GLU A 48 16.39 -5.44 -21.11
C GLU A 48 17.31 -4.27 -20.70
N HIS A 49 18.45 -4.59 -20.08
CA HIS A 49 19.38 -3.60 -19.54
C HIS A 49 20.79 -4.16 -19.35
N THR A 50 21.79 -3.27 -19.35
CA THR A 50 23.19 -3.60 -18.99
C THR A 50 23.58 -3.01 -17.62
N THR A 51 22.89 -1.94 -17.20
CA THR A 51 23.04 -1.31 -15.90
C THR A 51 21.75 -1.44 -15.11
N TYR A 52 21.83 -1.90 -13.87
CA TYR A 52 20.69 -2.01 -12.95
C TYR A 52 20.91 -1.18 -11.69
N VAL A 53 19.90 -0.43 -11.27
CA VAL A 53 20.00 0.45 -10.11
C VAL A 53 18.77 0.33 -9.22
N GLU A 54 18.96 0.14 -7.91
CA GLU A 54 17.92 0.30 -6.88
C GLU A 54 18.24 1.51 -5.99
N PRO A 55 17.63 2.68 -6.24
CA PRO A 55 17.91 3.88 -5.44
C PRO A 55 17.36 3.86 -4.01
N PHE A 56 16.40 2.96 -3.75
CA PHE A 56 15.73 2.72 -2.47
C PHE A 56 15.82 1.22 -2.14
N ALA A 57 17.02 0.77 -1.78
CA ALA A 57 17.34 -0.66 -1.75
C ALA A 57 16.51 -1.44 -0.70
N GLY A 58 16.40 -0.94 0.53
CA GLY A 58 15.83 -1.70 1.63
C GLY A 58 16.49 -3.09 1.76
N SER A 59 15.70 -4.15 1.54
CA SER A 59 16.20 -5.54 1.54
C SER A 59 16.76 -6.04 0.20
N ALA A 60 16.79 -5.18 -0.83
CA ALA A 60 17.27 -5.43 -2.19
C ALA A 60 16.65 -6.68 -2.83
N ALA A 61 15.37 -6.89 -2.58
CA ALA A 61 14.68 -8.13 -2.94
C ALA A 61 14.63 -8.38 -4.45
N VAL A 62 14.61 -7.32 -5.27
CA VAL A 62 14.59 -7.45 -6.73
C VAL A 62 16.00 -7.73 -7.25
N LEU A 63 17.04 -7.07 -6.73
CA LEU A 63 18.45 -7.34 -7.03
C LEU A 63 18.84 -8.80 -6.79
N PHE A 64 18.46 -9.36 -5.64
CA PHE A 64 18.77 -10.75 -5.30
C PHE A 64 17.97 -11.77 -6.11
N GLU A 65 16.82 -11.36 -6.68
CA GLU A 65 15.98 -12.23 -7.50
C GLU A 65 16.36 -12.18 -9.00
N LYS A 66 16.87 -11.05 -9.49
CA LYS A 66 17.25 -10.92 -10.89
C LYS A 66 18.60 -11.57 -11.18
N GLU A 67 18.76 -11.99 -12.44
CA GLU A 67 20.05 -12.35 -13.00
C GLU A 67 21.03 -11.16 -12.96
N PRO A 68 22.33 -11.36 -12.68
CA PRO A 68 23.31 -10.28 -12.64
C PRO A 68 23.42 -9.48 -13.95
N SER A 69 23.58 -8.16 -13.82
CA SER A 69 23.93 -7.27 -14.94
C SER A 69 25.40 -6.87 -14.92
N SER A 70 25.91 -6.33 -16.03
CA SER A 70 27.30 -5.84 -16.14
C SER A 70 27.64 -4.79 -15.08
N VAL A 71 26.71 -3.87 -14.81
CA VAL A 71 26.82 -2.87 -13.76
C VAL A 71 25.60 -2.94 -12.88
N GLU A 72 25.80 -3.06 -11.56
CA GLU A 72 24.71 -3.02 -10.58
C GLU A 72 25.05 -2.06 -9.45
N ALA A 73 24.07 -1.25 -9.05
CA ALA A 73 24.21 -0.31 -7.95
C ALA A 73 22.97 -0.32 -7.05
N ILE A 74 23.20 -0.27 -5.75
CA ILE A 74 22.15 -0.04 -4.75
C ILE A 74 22.47 1.21 -3.94
N ASN A 75 21.44 1.90 -3.50
CA ASN A 75 21.51 3.04 -2.61
C ASN A 75 20.42 2.94 -1.56
N ASP A 76 20.69 3.47 -0.37
CA ASP A 76 19.65 3.71 0.61
C ASP A 76 19.93 5.01 1.37
N ALA A 77 18.86 5.73 1.71
CA ALA A 77 18.95 6.93 2.52
C ALA A 77 19.31 6.59 3.98
N ASP A 78 18.92 5.40 4.44
CA ASP A 78 19.32 4.88 5.74
C ASP A 78 20.81 4.44 5.70
N PRO A 79 21.70 5.12 6.45
CA PRO A 79 23.12 4.82 6.42
C PRO A 79 23.45 3.43 6.97
N ASP A 80 22.64 2.88 7.88
CA ASP A 80 22.86 1.56 8.45
C ASP A 80 22.60 0.46 7.41
N ILE A 81 21.61 0.63 6.54
CA ILE A 81 21.32 -0.32 5.45
C ILE A 81 22.50 -0.37 4.49
N ALA A 82 22.99 0.80 4.05
CA ALA A 82 24.13 0.89 3.17
C ALA A 82 25.42 0.36 3.84
N GLU A 83 25.64 0.65 5.12
CA GLU A 83 26.76 0.11 5.88
C GLU A 83 26.68 -1.42 5.99
N ALA A 84 25.51 -1.98 6.29
CA ALA A 84 25.32 -3.42 6.38
C ALA A 84 25.71 -4.14 5.07
N TYR A 85 25.24 -3.66 3.91
CA TYR A 85 25.66 -4.23 2.62
C TYR A 85 27.16 -4.12 2.38
N ARG A 86 27.79 -2.98 2.73
CA ARG A 86 29.25 -2.81 2.62
C ARG A 86 30.00 -3.79 3.53
N LEU A 87 29.54 -3.98 4.75
CA LEU A 87 30.14 -4.91 5.72
C LEU A 87 29.99 -6.36 5.26
N ILE A 88 28.83 -6.75 4.73
CA ILE A 88 28.59 -8.08 4.16
C ILE A 88 29.57 -8.36 3.01
N LYS A 89 29.78 -7.38 2.11
CA LYS A 89 30.76 -7.50 1.03
C LYS A 89 32.19 -7.71 1.51
N ARG A 90 32.54 -7.25 2.72
CA ARG A 90 33.88 -7.40 3.32
C ARG A 90 34.00 -8.63 4.22
N LEU A 91 33.00 -9.52 4.24
CA LEU A 91 33.10 -10.78 4.96
C LEU A 91 34.13 -11.69 4.30
N ASN A 92 35.02 -12.24 5.13
CA ASN A 92 35.90 -13.34 4.78
C ASN A 92 35.60 -14.54 5.69
N ALA A 93 36.20 -15.70 5.41
CA ALA A 93 35.93 -16.92 6.16
C ALA A 93 36.07 -16.74 7.68
N LYS A 94 37.13 -16.06 8.15
CA LYS A 94 37.35 -15.80 9.59
C LYS A 94 36.24 -14.94 10.21
N LYS A 95 35.82 -13.86 9.54
CA LYS A 95 34.69 -13.02 9.99
C LYS A 95 33.39 -13.82 9.98
N PHE A 96 33.20 -14.69 8.99
CA PHE A 96 32.04 -15.54 8.86
C PHE A 96 31.91 -16.52 10.04
N GLU A 97 32.99 -17.22 10.38
CA GLU A 97 33.04 -18.12 11.54
C GLU A 97 32.75 -17.39 12.85
N ARG A 98 33.31 -16.19 13.02
CA ARG A 98 33.05 -15.37 14.20
C ARG A 98 31.58 -14.97 14.30
N LEU A 99 30.94 -14.56 13.21
CA LEU A 99 29.49 -14.28 13.18
C LEU A 99 28.66 -15.51 13.51
N ARG A 100 29.03 -16.69 12.99
CA ARG A 100 28.31 -17.94 13.25
C ARG A 100 28.30 -18.30 14.73
N ARG A 101 29.35 -17.95 15.48
CA ARG A 101 29.45 -18.19 16.93
C ARG A 101 28.67 -17.18 17.79
N MET A 102 28.11 -16.12 17.20
CA MET A 102 27.28 -15.17 17.93
C MET A 102 25.86 -15.74 18.16
N LYS A 103 25.10 -15.15 19.09
CA LYS A 103 23.76 -15.64 19.44
C LYS A 103 22.74 -15.26 18.37
N TRP A 104 22.17 -16.24 17.68
CA TRP A 104 21.15 -16.03 16.64
C TRP A 104 19.74 -16.49 17.02
N THR A 105 19.51 -16.70 18.33
CA THR A 105 18.20 -17.01 18.89
C THR A 105 17.52 -15.74 19.41
N GLY A 106 16.21 -15.60 19.15
CA GLY A 106 15.43 -14.45 19.61
C GLY A 106 15.24 -14.46 21.12
N ASP A 107 15.73 -13.42 21.79
CA ASP A 107 15.66 -13.26 23.25
C ASP A 107 15.53 -11.76 23.57
N GLU A 108 14.52 -11.37 24.35
CA GLU A 108 14.23 -9.95 24.61
C GLU A 108 15.36 -9.26 25.40
N ALA A 109 15.97 -9.96 26.35
CA ALA A 109 17.09 -9.40 27.11
C ALA A 109 18.31 -9.17 26.21
N THR A 110 18.64 -10.13 25.34
CA THR A 110 19.68 -9.95 24.31
C THR A 110 19.33 -8.82 23.36
N TYR A 111 18.07 -8.73 22.93
CA TYR A 111 17.62 -7.67 22.04
C TYR A 111 17.83 -6.27 22.65
N LYS A 112 17.41 -6.05 23.90
CA LYS A 112 17.61 -4.76 24.60
C LYS A 112 19.10 -4.40 24.74
N ARG A 113 19.95 -5.39 25.05
CA ARG A 113 21.41 -5.20 25.10
C ARG A 113 21.99 -4.83 23.74
N VAL A 114 21.62 -5.55 22.68
CA VAL A 114 22.09 -5.28 21.32
C VAL A 114 21.60 -3.92 20.82
N TYR A 115 20.33 -3.59 21.06
CA TYR A 115 19.74 -2.29 20.72
C TYR A 115 20.50 -1.12 21.36
N SER A 116 20.79 -1.24 22.66
CA SER A 116 21.49 -0.21 23.44
C SER A 116 23.00 -0.18 23.22
N SER A 117 23.56 -1.16 22.52
CA SER A 117 25.00 -1.22 22.22
C SER A 117 25.39 -0.22 21.14
N SER A 118 26.61 0.32 21.24
CA SER A 118 27.25 1.16 20.21
C SER A 118 28.63 0.59 19.84
N PRO A 119 28.69 -0.54 19.11
CA PRO A 119 29.95 -1.21 18.83
C PRO A 119 30.82 -0.43 17.84
N SER A 120 32.12 -0.33 18.12
CA SER A 120 33.12 0.26 17.21
C SER A 120 33.68 -0.75 16.20
N GLY A 121 33.52 -2.05 16.45
CA GLY A 121 33.99 -3.12 15.57
C GLY A 121 33.04 -3.37 14.39
N GLU A 122 33.61 -3.56 13.19
CA GLU A 122 32.85 -3.83 11.95
C GLU A 122 31.91 -5.04 12.08
N LEU A 123 32.39 -6.12 12.70
CA LEU A 123 31.65 -7.37 12.79
C LEU A 123 30.48 -7.26 13.75
N GLU A 124 30.72 -6.57 14.86
CA GLU A 124 29.77 -6.31 15.93
C GLU A 124 28.69 -5.32 15.47
N ARG A 125 29.04 -4.31 14.64
CA ARG A 125 28.06 -3.44 13.97
C ARG A 125 27.16 -4.22 13.01
N LEU A 126 27.74 -5.10 12.18
CA LEU A 126 26.95 -5.95 11.28
C LEU A 126 26.03 -6.90 12.05
N TYR A 127 26.54 -7.53 13.12
CA TYR A 127 25.73 -8.37 14.00
C TYR A 127 24.57 -7.59 14.62
N ARG A 128 24.84 -6.40 15.18
CA ARG A 128 23.80 -5.52 15.74
C ARG A 128 22.72 -5.25 14.71
N PHE A 129 23.09 -4.80 13.50
CA PHE A 129 22.14 -4.51 12.43
C PHE A 129 21.25 -5.73 12.10
N LEU A 130 21.88 -6.88 11.83
CA LEU A 130 21.20 -8.09 11.40
C LEU A 130 20.32 -8.70 12.49
N TYR A 131 20.78 -8.68 13.74
CA TYR A 131 20.02 -9.15 14.89
C TYR A 131 18.75 -8.30 15.08
N LEU A 132 18.88 -6.97 15.06
CA LEU A 132 17.74 -6.06 15.13
C LEU A 132 16.79 -6.27 13.94
N ALA A 133 17.29 -6.27 12.70
CA ALA A 133 16.47 -6.50 11.51
C ALA A 133 15.70 -7.84 11.57
N THR A 134 16.25 -8.85 12.24
CA THR A 134 15.62 -10.16 12.41
C THR A 134 14.56 -10.14 13.49
N PHE A 135 14.83 -9.51 14.64
CA PHE A 135 14.04 -9.71 15.86
C PHE A 135 13.16 -8.52 16.26
N SER A 136 13.25 -7.37 15.60
CA SER A 136 12.36 -6.23 15.86
C SER A 136 10.90 -6.53 15.49
N TYR A 137 9.98 -5.95 16.26
CA TYR A 137 8.58 -5.83 15.85
C TYR A 137 8.48 -5.09 14.52
N GLY A 138 7.66 -5.60 13.59
CA GLY A 138 7.52 -5.01 12.25
C GLY A 138 8.78 -4.95 11.38
N LYS A 139 9.93 -5.50 11.84
CA LYS A 139 11.25 -5.34 11.20
C LYS A 139 11.79 -3.90 11.18
N LEU A 140 11.27 -3.03 12.03
CA LEU A 140 11.58 -1.60 12.06
C LEU A 140 12.95 -1.25 12.70
N ARG A 141 13.73 -2.24 13.16
CA ARG A 141 15.01 -2.03 13.87
C ARG A 141 14.92 -1.10 15.09
N GLY A 142 13.71 -0.87 15.61
CA GLY A 142 13.42 0.01 16.76
C GLY A 142 13.63 -0.66 18.13
N SER A 143 13.19 0.00 19.21
CA SER A 143 13.38 -0.50 20.59
C SER A 143 12.51 -1.73 20.93
N SER A 144 11.48 -2.02 20.14
CA SER A 144 10.52 -3.09 20.43
C SER A 144 10.95 -4.44 19.83
N PHE A 145 11.17 -5.43 20.70
CA PHE A 145 11.34 -6.83 20.33
C PHE A 145 10.01 -7.43 19.80
N ASN A 146 10.08 -8.38 18.87
CA ASN A 146 8.92 -9.14 18.41
C ASN A 146 8.69 -10.38 19.28
N PRO A 147 7.63 -10.44 20.12
CA PRO A 147 7.35 -11.58 20.99
C PRO A 147 7.20 -12.89 20.22
N GLY A 148 6.67 -12.83 18.99
CA GLY A 148 6.53 -13.98 18.10
C GLY A 148 7.87 -14.58 17.63
N SER A 149 9.01 -13.99 17.98
CA SER A 149 10.36 -14.49 17.70
C SER A 149 11.10 -15.02 18.92
N ALA A 150 10.50 -14.97 20.12
CA ALA A 150 11.09 -15.51 21.34
C ALA A 150 11.43 -17.00 21.18
N GLY A 151 12.66 -17.39 21.55
CA GLY A 151 13.17 -18.75 21.45
C GLY A 151 13.41 -19.27 20.03
N LYS A 152 13.16 -18.46 18.98
CA LYS A 152 13.30 -18.91 17.59
C LYS A 152 14.71 -18.68 17.08
N GLU A 153 15.28 -19.73 16.50
CA GLU A 153 16.57 -19.65 15.81
C GLU A 153 16.44 -18.92 14.47
N SER A 154 17.36 -18.00 14.21
CA SER A 154 17.35 -17.23 12.97
C SER A 154 17.96 -18.02 11.80
N ARG A 155 17.40 -17.78 10.61
CA ARG A 155 18.01 -18.22 9.34
C ARG A 155 18.99 -17.20 8.75
N THR A 156 19.36 -16.15 9.49
CA THR A 156 20.23 -15.07 9.00
C THR A 156 21.57 -15.59 8.53
N MET A 157 22.21 -16.51 9.26
CA MET A 157 23.49 -17.08 8.85
C MET A 157 23.37 -17.87 7.54
N ALA A 158 22.38 -18.77 7.44
CA ALA A 158 22.13 -19.50 6.19
C ALA A 158 21.88 -18.56 5.00
N ARG A 159 21.16 -17.45 5.22
CA ARG A 159 20.93 -16.42 4.19
C ARG A 159 22.20 -15.67 3.81
N LEU A 160 23.05 -15.35 4.76
CA LEU A 160 24.35 -14.72 4.51
C LEU A 160 25.24 -15.64 3.68
N GLU A 161 25.35 -16.92 4.05
CA GLU A 161 26.14 -17.91 3.30
C GLU A 161 25.69 -17.99 1.85
N GLN A 162 24.37 -18.07 1.64
CA GLN A 162 23.80 -18.19 0.31
C GLN A 162 23.93 -16.92 -0.53
N ASN A 163 23.71 -15.74 0.06
CA ASN A 163 23.48 -14.52 -0.72
C ASN A 163 24.62 -13.49 -0.65
N ALA A 164 25.54 -13.56 0.32
CA ALA A 164 26.66 -12.61 0.40
C ALA A 164 27.54 -12.60 -0.87
N PRO A 165 27.87 -13.74 -1.52
CA PRO A 165 28.67 -13.76 -2.75
C PRO A 165 28.04 -12.95 -3.90
N ARG A 166 26.71 -12.88 -3.98
CA ARG A 166 25.96 -12.15 -5.01
C ARG A 166 26.27 -10.65 -5.00
N LEU A 167 26.68 -10.10 -3.86
CA LEU A 167 26.98 -8.67 -3.68
C LEU A 167 28.39 -8.26 -4.12
N ALA A 168 29.29 -9.21 -4.45
CA ALA A 168 30.70 -8.93 -4.70
C ALA A 168 30.91 -7.77 -5.70
N LYS A 169 30.17 -7.80 -6.81
CA LYS A 169 30.25 -6.80 -7.90
C LYS A 169 29.28 -5.62 -7.77
N VAL A 170 28.37 -5.65 -6.78
CA VAL A 170 27.33 -4.63 -6.62
C VAL A 170 27.91 -3.37 -5.96
N ARG A 171 27.72 -2.20 -6.57
CA ARG A 171 28.18 -0.92 -6.00
C ARG A 171 27.18 -0.44 -4.93
N VAL A 172 27.67 -0.08 -3.74
CA VAL A 172 26.81 0.29 -2.60
C VAL A 172 26.99 1.77 -2.24
N HIS A 173 25.96 2.57 -2.50
CA HIS A 173 25.87 4.01 -2.19
C HIS A 173 25.02 4.25 -0.94
N SER A 174 25.08 5.47 -0.41
CA SER A 174 24.28 5.89 0.75
C SER A 174 23.90 7.35 0.62
N GLY A 175 22.68 7.68 1.03
CA GLY A 175 22.12 9.03 1.04
C GLY A 175 21.01 9.22 0.03
N ASP A 176 20.80 10.48 -0.35
CA ASP A 176 19.72 10.89 -1.26
C ASP A 176 19.78 10.18 -2.62
N TYR A 177 18.64 9.64 -3.04
CA TYR A 177 18.47 8.82 -4.24
C TYR A 177 18.88 9.56 -5.53
N LEU A 178 18.77 10.89 -5.59
CA LEU A 178 19.02 11.65 -6.80
C LEU A 178 20.47 11.53 -7.27
N LYS A 179 21.41 11.41 -6.31
CA LYS A 179 22.83 11.27 -6.63
C LYS A 179 23.11 9.98 -7.40
N VAL A 180 22.52 8.86 -6.97
CA VAL A 180 22.68 7.58 -7.68
C VAL A 180 21.91 7.58 -8.99
N VAL A 181 20.70 8.14 -9.03
CA VAL A 181 19.91 8.23 -10.26
C VAL A 181 20.68 8.99 -11.35
N ARG A 182 21.15 10.22 -11.06
CA ARG A 182 21.91 11.03 -12.02
C ARG A 182 23.21 10.36 -12.46
N LYS A 183 23.88 9.64 -11.56
CA LYS A 183 25.17 8.99 -11.84
C LYS A 183 25.06 7.86 -12.87
N TYR A 184 23.94 7.13 -12.85
CA TYR A 184 23.77 5.93 -13.67
C TYR A 184 22.75 6.10 -14.80
N ASP A 185 21.97 7.18 -14.81
CA ASP A 185 20.94 7.40 -15.83
C ASP A 185 21.53 7.38 -17.25
N SER A 186 21.05 6.43 -18.06
CA SER A 186 21.42 6.23 -19.45
C SER A 186 20.38 5.33 -20.12
N ALA A 187 20.32 5.33 -21.46
CA ALA A 187 19.36 4.52 -22.20
C ALA A 187 19.45 3.00 -21.94
N SER A 188 20.60 2.52 -21.46
CA SER A 188 20.85 1.11 -21.14
C SER A 188 20.62 0.75 -19.67
N THR A 189 20.08 1.68 -18.87
CA THR A 189 19.82 1.52 -17.44
C THR A 189 18.37 1.15 -17.15
N ALA A 190 18.18 0.14 -16.31
CA ALA A 190 16.92 -0.15 -15.64
C ALA A 190 16.99 0.29 -14.17
N PHE A 191 16.07 1.17 -13.78
CA PHE A 191 15.83 1.56 -12.40
C PHE A 191 14.69 0.75 -11.80
N PHE A 192 14.89 0.20 -10.61
CA PHE A 192 13.77 -0.24 -9.76
C PHE A 192 13.60 0.75 -8.61
N PHE A 193 12.45 1.40 -8.57
CA PHE A 193 12.10 2.36 -7.55
C PHE A 193 11.07 1.75 -6.58
N ASP A 194 11.39 1.75 -5.30
CA ASP A 194 10.48 1.39 -4.21
C ASP A 194 10.63 2.40 -3.06
N PRO A 195 10.29 3.69 -3.29
CA PRO A 195 10.46 4.72 -2.28
C PRO A 195 9.50 4.51 -1.09
N PRO A 196 9.70 5.22 0.03
CA PRO A 196 8.71 5.28 1.11
C PRO A 196 7.35 5.77 0.60
N TYR A 197 6.25 5.08 0.94
CA TYR A 197 4.90 5.43 0.47
C TYR A 197 4.27 6.47 1.40
N ALA A 198 4.15 7.72 0.96
CA ALA A 198 3.49 8.76 1.74
C ALA A 198 2.05 8.38 2.14
N GLY A 199 1.65 8.70 3.38
CA GLY A 199 0.31 8.40 3.92
C GLY A 199 0.07 6.97 4.41
N TYR A 200 1.12 6.14 4.49
CA TYR A 200 1.06 4.79 5.08
C TYR A 200 1.75 4.68 6.46
N ASP A 201 2.48 5.72 6.89
CA ASP A 201 3.03 5.94 8.23
C ASP A 201 3.70 4.72 8.88
N VAL A 202 4.46 3.95 8.09
CA VAL A 202 5.25 2.81 8.60
C VAL A 202 6.63 3.25 9.13
N ASN A 203 6.87 4.56 9.26
CA ASN A 203 8.06 5.17 9.85
C ASN A 203 9.38 4.75 9.20
N VAL A 204 9.41 4.68 7.87
CA VAL A 204 10.60 4.40 7.06
C VAL A 204 11.10 5.61 6.26
N GLY A 205 10.57 6.81 6.53
CA GLY A 205 11.03 8.07 5.95
C GLY A 205 9.99 8.76 5.04
N GLU A 206 8.75 8.32 5.08
CA GLU A 206 7.61 8.87 4.32
C GLU A 206 7.47 10.38 4.48
N SER A 207 7.60 10.88 5.72
CA SER A 207 7.46 12.31 6.02
C SER A 207 8.57 13.19 5.44
N LYS A 208 9.69 12.60 5.00
CA LYS A 208 10.82 13.30 4.39
C LYS A 208 10.89 13.09 2.88
N PHE A 209 10.00 12.26 2.32
CA PHE A 209 10.02 11.94 0.91
C PHE A 209 9.25 12.99 0.12
N ASP A 210 9.97 13.70 -0.75
CA ASP A 210 9.39 14.72 -1.62
C ASP A 210 8.86 14.07 -2.91
N GLU A 211 7.55 13.85 -2.93
CA GLU A 211 6.82 13.21 -4.03
C GLU A 211 6.85 14.03 -5.34
N GLU A 212 6.83 15.36 -5.24
CA GLU A 212 6.84 16.27 -6.40
C GLU A 212 8.24 16.29 -7.04
N ARG A 213 9.30 16.40 -6.22
CA ARG A 213 10.68 16.27 -6.70
C ARG A 213 10.92 14.91 -7.34
N PHE A 214 10.38 13.84 -6.76
CA PHE A 214 10.52 12.51 -7.34
C PHE A 214 9.80 12.37 -8.68
N TYR A 215 8.60 12.93 -8.81
CA TYR A 215 7.87 12.95 -10.08
C TYR A 215 8.64 13.67 -11.20
N GLU A 216 9.27 14.82 -10.91
CA GLU A 216 10.10 15.52 -11.90
C GLU A 216 11.33 14.70 -12.32
N VAL A 217 11.90 13.92 -11.41
CA VAL A 217 12.97 12.97 -11.76
C VAL A 217 12.45 11.92 -12.73
N LEU A 218 11.30 11.30 -12.46
CA LEU A 218 10.73 10.26 -13.34
C LEU A 218 10.51 10.76 -14.78
N LYS A 219 10.01 12.00 -14.93
CA LYS A 219 9.78 12.63 -16.24
C LYS A 219 11.08 12.86 -17.02
N GLY A 220 12.18 13.15 -16.33
CA GLY A 220 13.47 13.47 -16.94
C GLY A 220 14.40 12.27 -17.20
N LEU A 221 13.99 11.04 -16.86
CA LEU A 221 14.84 9.86 -17.00
C LEU A 221 15.06 9.46 -18.46
N ARG A 222 16.32 9.19 -18.81
CA ARG A 222 16.69 8.54 -20.08
C ARG A 222 16.60 7.02 -19.98
N GLY A 223 16.87 6.49 -18.79
CA GLY A 223 16.73 5.08 -18.49
C GLY A 223 15.26 4.64 -18.36
N LYS A 224 15.07 3.33 -18.37
CA LYS A 224 13.77 2.73 -18.13
C LYS A 224 13.56 2.52 -16.64
N PHE A 225 12.33 2.68 -16.15
CA PHE A 225 12.04 2.46 -14.73
C PHE A 225 10.83 1.57 -14.48
N LEU A 226 10.94 0.77 -13.41
CA LEU A 226 9.85 0.05 -12.78
C LEU A 226 9.68 0.60 -11.37
N LEU A 227 8.54 1.23 -11.11
CA LEU A 227 8.21 1.84 -9.82
C LEU A 227 7.10 1.03 -9.14
N THR A 228 7.26 0.74 -7.86
CA THR A 228 6.16 0.36 -6.97
C THR A 228 5.82 1.51 -6.03
N TYR A 229 4.53 1.84 -5.89
CA TYR A 229 4.07 2.89 -4.99
C TYR A 229 2.72 2.58 -4.35
N GLY A 230 2.33 3.32 -3.32
CA GLY A 230 0.97 3.26 -2.76
C GLY A 230 -0.06 4.00 -3.62
N ILE A 231 -1.31 4.00 -3.17
CA ILE A 231 -2.41 4.80 -3.76
C ILE A 231 -2.86 5.95 -2.83
N ARG A 232 -1.97 6.35 -1.91
CA ARG A 232 -2.10 7.50 -1.01
C ARG A 232 -0.98 8.50 -1.32
N GLY A 233 -1.08 9.71 -0.79
CA GLY A 233 -0.10 10.79 -1.03
C GLY A 233 -0.36 11.56 -2.33
N LYS A 234 0.56 12.45 -2.69
CA LYS A 234 0.47 13.31 -3.89
C LYS A 234 0.89 12.58 -5.17
N LEU A 235 1.85 11.66 -5.10
CA LEU A 235 2.45 11.04 -6.28
C LEU A 235 1.42 10.33 -7.19
N PRO A 236 0.45 9.55 -6.67
CA PRO A 236 -0.57 8.92 -7.51
C PRO A 236 -1.36 9.93 -8.36
N SER A 237 -1.69 11.09 -7.81
CA SER A 237 -2.38 12.16 -8.54
C SER A 237 -1.50 12.76 -9.63
N LEU A 238 -0.20 12.96 -9.37
CA LEU A 238 0.77 13.46 -10.35
C LEU A 238 1.00 12.46 -11.49
N LEU A 239 0.96 11.17 -11.19
CA LEU A 239 1.11 10.10 -12.19
C LEU A 239 -0.08 10.04 -13.14
N LYS A 240 -1.25 10.52 -12.74
CA LYS A 240 -2.44 10.58 -13.60
C LYS A 240 -2.18 11.53 -14.78
N GLY A 241 -2.33 11.01 -16.01
CA GLY A 241 -2.08 11.81 -17.22
C GLY A 241 -0.59 12.02 -17.57
N SER A 242 0.33 11.41 -16.83
CA SER A 242 1.78 11.49 -17.11
C SER A 242 2.24 10.81 -18.41
N GLY A 243 1.35 10.01 -19.04
CA GLY A 243 1.71 9.14 -20.18
C GLY A 243 2.45 7.87 -19.76
N PHE A 244 2.79 7.68 -18.48
CA PHE A 244 3.32 6.43 -17.97
C PHE A 244 2.26 5.33 -17.98
N ARG A 245 2.73 4.08 -18.04
CA ARG A 245 1.85 2.91 -17.90
C ARG A 245 1.69 2.59 -16.44
N ILE A 246 0.44 2.61 -15.97
CA ILE A 246 0.10 2.41 -14.56
C ILE A 246 -0.83 1.20 -14.45
N GLN A 247 -0.45 0.26 -13.60
CA GLN A 247 -1.28 -0.89 -13.21
C GLN A 247 -1.37 -0.92 -11.69
N ARG A 248 -2.38 -1.60 -11.17
CA ARG A 248 -2.52 -1.88 -9.74
C ARG A 248 -2.29 -3.35 -9.44
N VAL A 249 -1.74 -3.61 -8.27
CA VAL A 249 -1.65 -4.93 -7.65
C VAL A 249 -2.28 -4.88 -6.26
N ARG A 250 -3.08 -5.88 -5.92
CA ARG A 250 -3.60 -6.08 -4.56
C ARG A 250 -2.80 -7.18 -3.88
N THR A 251 -2.16 -6.86 -2.76
CA THR A 251 -1.38 -7.84 -1.97
C THR A 251 -2.01 -8.03 -0.59
N PRO A 252 -2.19 -9.26 -0.09
CA PRO A 252 -2.69 -9.45 1.27
C PRO A 252 -1.79 -8.79 2.30
N ARG A 253 -2.35 -8.02 3.25
CA ARG A 253 -1.56 -7.42 4.33
C ARG A 253 -1.03 -8.52 5.26
N GLY A 254 0.28 -8.47 5.56
CA GLY A 254 0.95 -9.44 6.44
C GLY A 254 0.81 -9.12 7.94
N ILE A 255 0.55 -7.86 8.28
CA ILE A 255 0.09 -7.47 9.60
C ILE A 255 -1.38 -7.88 9.63
N ARG A 256 -1.75 -8.88 10.45
CA ARG A 256 -3.16 -9.13 10.76
C ARG A 256 -3.75 -7.76 11.07
N SER A 257 -4.72 -7.30 10.29
CA SER A 257 -5.45 -6.08 10.62
C SER A 257 -5.74 -6.13 12.11
N MET A 258 -5.23 -5.16 12.88
CA MET A 258 -5.56 -5.09 14.29
C MET A 258 -7.08 -5.17 14.37
N ARG A 259 -7.62 -6.19 15.06
CA ARG A 259 -9.06 -6.33 15.24
C ARG A 259 -9.58 -4.98 15.77
N GLY A 260 -10.53 -4.36 15.05
CA GLY A 260 -11.14 -3.08 15.45
C GLY A 260 -10.57 -1.81 14.80
N VAL A 261 -9.49 -1.92 14.02
CA VAL A 261 -8.97 -0.85 13.15
C VAL A 261 -9.43 -1.19 11.72
N GLY A 262 -10.60 -0.69 11.32
CA GLY A 262 -11.16 -0.94 9.99
C GLY A 262 -10.16 -0.63 8.86
N GLY A 263 -10.25 -1.35 7.74
CA GLY A 263 -9.37 -1.17 6.58
C GLY A 263 -9.28 -2.41 5.69
N SER A 264 -8.90 -2.21 4.42
CA SER A 264 -8.87 -3.31 3.43
C SER A 264 -7.93 -4.44 3.85
N LYS A 265 -8.37 -5.69 3.69
CA LYS A 265 -7.54 -6.92 3.84
C LYS A 265 -6.34 -6.92 2.89
N PHE A 266 -6.41 -6.13 1.83
CA PHE A 266 -5.37 -5.97 0.83
C PHE A 266 -4.66 -4.61 0.99
N LEU A 267 -3.39 -4.59 0.60
CA LEU A 267 -2.65 -3.38 0.29
C LEU A 267 -2.64 -3.26 -1.23
N THR A 268 -3.34 -2.25 -1.72
CA THR A 268 -3.32 -1.86 -3.13
C THR A 268 -2.06 -1.03 -3.38
N GLN A 269 -1.30 -1.41 -4.40
CA GLN A 269 -0.08 -0.72 -4.83
C GLN A 269 -0.15 -0.47 -6.32
N LEU A 270 0.46 0.63 -6.76
CA LEU A 270 0.71 0.93 -8.15
C LEU A 270 2.00 0.26 -8.61
N VAL A 271 1.98 -0.21 -9.85
CA VAL A 271 3.16 -0.57 -10.63
C VAL A 271 3.21 0.35 -11.83
N VAL A 272 4.27 1.14 -11.95
CA VAL A 272 4.39 2.22 -12.94
C VAL A 272 5.65 2.04 -13.77
N THR A 273 5.53 2.23 -15.09
CA THR A 273 6.66 2.12 -16.03
C THR A 273 6.60 3.19 -17.13
N ASN A 274 7.76 3.58 -17.67
CA ASN A 274 7.89 4.40 -18.88
C ASN A 274 8.12 3.58 -20.16
N TYR A 275 7.89 2.28 -20.13
CA TYR A 275 8.05 1.37 -21.28
C TYR A 275 6.89 0.38 -21.34
N ALA A 276 6.70 -0.30 -22.47
CA ALA A 276 5.70 -1.35 -22.59
C ALA A 276 6.10 -2.59 -21.78
N LEU A 277 5.23 -3.02 -20.88
CA LEU A 277 5.41 -4.28 -20.16
C LEU A 277 5.33 -5.47 -21.13
N PRO A 278 6.08 -6.56 -20.87
CA PRO A 278 5.97 -7.78 -21.66
C PRO A 278 4.52 -8.25 -21.73
N THR A 279 4.03 -8.58 -22.92
CA THR A 279 2.68 -9.10 -23.14
C THR A 279 2.56 -10.52 -22.57
N ARG A 280 2.33 -10.60 -21.27
CA ARG A 280 1.82 -11.80 -20.61
C ARG A 280 0.49 -11.44 -19.98
N LYS A 281 -0.50 -12.32 -20.13
CA LYS A 281 -1.79 -12.19 -19.44
C LYS A 281 -1.52 -12.48 -17.96
N ASP A 282 -1.06 -11.46 -17.25
CA ASP A 282 -0.73 -11.52 -15.85
C ASP A 282 -2.02 -11.33 -15.04
N ASP A 283 -2.52 -12.42 -14.48
CA ASP A 283 -3.74 -12.54 -13.68
C ASP A 283 -3.76 -11.73 -12.37
N TRP A 284 -2.68 -10.99 -12.10
CA TRP A 284 -2.45 -10.27 -10.84
C TRP A 284 -2.25 -8.76 -11.01
N LEU A 285 -2.23 -8.27 -12.26
CA LEU A 285 -2.14 -6.85 -12.60
C LEU A 285 -3.45 -6.41 -13.23
N GLU A 286 -4.01 -5.33 -12.71
CA GLU A 286 -5.23 -4.72 -13.25
C GLU A 286 -4.92 -3.29 -13.71
N PRO A 287 -5.58 -2.76 -14.76
CA PRO A 287 -5.54 -1.33 -15.03
C PRO A 287 -5.95 -0.55 -13.78
N TRP A 288 -5.22 0.51 -13.45
CA TRP A 288 -5.63 1.39 -12.36
C TRP A 288 -6.68 2.37 -12.87
N ASP A 289 -7.81 2.43 -12.16
CA ASP A 289 -8.96 3.29 -12.43
C ASP A 289 -8.78 4.74 -11.93
N GLY A 290 -7.64 5.04 -11.31
CA GLY A 290 -7.35 6.37 -10.76
C GLY A 290 -7.92 6.59 -9.36
N GLN A 291 -8.48 5.56 -8.71
CA GLN A 291 -8.97 5.67 -7.33
C GLN A 291 -7.82 5.81 -6.33
N LEU A 292 -7.95 6.80 -5.44
CA LEU A 292 -7.04 7.07 -4.33
C LEU A 292 -7.62 6.51 -3.02
N GLU A 293 -6.77 6.01 -2.13
CA GLU A 293 -7.16 5.72 -0.74
C GLU A 293 -6.87 6.93 0.16
N LEU A 294 -7.72 7.15 1.17
CA LEU A 294 -7.46 8.14 2.22
C LEU A 294 -6.39 7.62 3.20
N GLY A 295 -5.47 8.50 3.61
CA GLY A 295 -4.45 8.25 4.62
C GLY A 295 -5.02 8.10 6.02
N ASP A 296 -4.29 7.39 6.91
CA ASP A 296 -4.76 7.07 8.27
C ASP A 296 -4.39 8.16 9.31
N THR A 297 -3.60 9.18 8.96
CA THR A 297 -3.19 10.26 9.87
C THR A 297 -3.75 11.62 9.48
N ALA A 298 -4.47 12.23 10.42
CA ALA A 298 -4.87 13.62 10.38
C ALA A 298 -3.75 14.56 10.87
N PRO A 299 -3.41 15.65 10.18
CA PRO A 299 -2.92 16.83 10.90
C PRO A 299 -4.04 17.34 11.84
N PRO A 300 -3.71 18.04 12.95
CA PRO A 300 -4.72 18.66 13.81
C PRO A 300 -5.64 19.54 12.96
N ILE A 301 -6.95 19.37 13.14
CA ILE A 301 -7.99 20.09 12.40
C ILE A 301 -7.80 21.58 12.70
N ALA A 302 -7.50 22.38 11.67
CA ALA A 302 -7.42 23.83 11.80
C ALA A 302 -8.81 24.40 12.11
N THR A 303 -8.90 25.21 13.15
CA THR A 303 -10.14 25.84 13.66
C THR A 303 -10.61 27.05 12.85
N THR A 304 -10.11 27.24 11.62
CA THR A 304 -10.51 28.38 10.79
C THR A 304 -11.76 28.05 9.98
N PRO A 305 -12.82 28.89 10.06
CA PRO A 305 -13.99 28.75 9.20
C PRO A 305 -13.55 28.82 7.73
N VAL A 306 -14.01 27.87 6.92
CA VAL A 306 -13.80 27.89 5.48
C VAL A 306 -14.79 28.88 4.89
N GLU A 307 -14.35 30.13 4.68
CA GLU A 307 -15.04 31.05 3.78
C GLU A 307 -14.63 30.75 2.33
N GLY A 308 -15.61 30.55 1.45
CA GLY A 308 -15.42 30.73 0.00
C GLY A 308 -15.39 29.49 -0.90
N GLY A 309 -15.86 28.32 -0.46
CA GLY A 309 -16.18 27.20 -1.37
C GLY A 309 -17.67 27.20 -1.71
N GLN A 310 -18.06 27.07 -2.98
CA GLN A 310 -19.46 26.81 -3.34
C GLN A 310 -19.94 25.55 -2.61
N ALA A 311 -20.70 25.76 -1.53
CA ALA A 311 -21.27 24.70 -0.73
C ALA A 311 -22.35 23.99 -1.57
N PHE A 312 -22.07 22.75 -1.98
CA PHE A 312 -23.13 21.80 -2.34
C PHE A 312 -23.86 21.41 -1.04
N ALA A 313 -24.66 22.34 -0.51
CA ALA A 313 -25.38 22.17 0.74
C ALA A 313 -26.81 21.69 0.45
N LYS A 314 -26.97 20.37 0.30
CA LYS A 314 -28.26 19.72 0.59
C LYS A 314 -28.09 18.93 1.88
N SER A 315 -28.78 19.35 2.94
CA SER A 315 -28.75 18.66 4.24
C SER A 315 -29.48 17.32 4.11
N MET A 316 -28.79 16.20 4.31
CA MET A 316 -29.48 14.97 4.70
C MET A 316 -29.81 15.06 6.20
N PRO A 317 -30.83 14.37 6.70
CA PRO A 317 -31.11 14.37 8.12
C PRO A 317 -30.30 13.27 8.84
N LEU A 318 -29.45 13.66 9.79
CA LEU A 318 -29.07 12.76 10.88
C LEU A 318 -30.26 12.62 11.81
N ILE A 319 -30.63 11.38 12.13
CA ILE A 319 -31.70 11.10 13.06
C ILE A 319 -31.08 10.98 14.44
N LYS A 320 -31.36 11.95 15.31
CA LYS A 320 -30.82 12.05 16.68
C LYS A 320 -31.97 12.04 17.68
N GLY A 321 -31.79 11.34 18.79
CA GLY A 321 -32.62 11.56 19.98
C GLY A 321 -31.86 12.50 20.91
N ALA A 322 -32.29 13.76 21.05
CA ALA A 322 -31.66 14.71 21.96
C ALA A 322 -32.00 14.40 23.44
N ASP A 323 -31.56 13.23 23.92
CA ASP A 323 -31.68 12.78 25.30
C ASP A 323 -30.27 12.74 25.94
N PRO A 324 -30.05 13.20 27.18
CA PRO A 324 -28.78 13.05 27.90
C PRO A 324 -28.31 11.59 28.08
N SER A 325 -29.17 10.61 27.83
CA SER A 325 -28.85 9.18 27.74
C SER A 325 -28.45 8.69 26.33
N ASP A 326 -28.45 9.59 25.33
CA ASP A 326 -28.00 9.30 23.97
C ASP A 326 -26.52 8.89 24.00
N GLU A 327 -26.27 7.61 23.75
CA GLU A 327 -24.97 6.94 23.80
C GLU A 327 -24.00 7.40 22.69
N ARG A 328 -24.11 8.67 22.29
CA ARG A 328 -23.50 9.30 21.13
C ARG A 328 -23.83 8.55 19.85
N TYR A 329 -25.08 8.11 19.76
CA TYR A 329 -25.60 7.30 18.67
C TYR A 329 -26.06 8.20 17.52
N VAL A 330 -25.64 7.87 16.31
CA VAL A 330 -26.03 8.60 15.11
C VAL A 330 -26.49 7.60 14.07
N LEU A 331 -27.78 7.66 13.72
CA LEU A 331 -28.33 6.97 12.57
C LEU A 331 -28.48 7.97 11.41
N GLY A 332 -28.02 7.58 10.23
CA GLY A 332 -28.16 8.43 9.04
C GLY A 332 -28.34 7.62 7.78
N VAL A 333 -28.97 8.27 6.80
CA VAL A 333 -29.07 7.78 5.43
C VAL A 333 -27.73 7.98 4.73
N VAL A 334 -27.21 6.93 4.10
CA VAL A 334 -26.01 7.00 3.25
C VAL A 334 -26.41 7.17 1.78
N LEU A 335 -27.35 6.35 1.31
CA LEU A 335 -27.91 6.41 -0.04
C LEU A 335 -29.38 5.98 0.00
N GLU A 336 -30.23 6.74 -0.69
CA GLU A 336 -31.64 6.41 -0.90
C GLU A 336 -31.85 6.04 -2.37
N PRO A 337 -32.49 4.89 -2.68
CA PRO A 337 -32.71 4.47 -4.06
C PRO A 337 -33.71 5.37 -4.79
N GLU A 338 -33.59 5.42 -6.12
CA GLU A 338 -34.46 6.17 -7.03
C GLU A 338 -34.65 7.63 -6.63
N THR A 339 -33.64 8.20 -5.97
CA THR A 339 -33.66 9.55 -5.44
C THR A 339 -32.38 10.25 -5.87
N VAL A 340 -32.53 11.46 -6.39
CA VAL A 340 -31.40 12.29 -6.81
C VAL A 340 -30.57 12.68 -5.58
N ASP A 341 -29.32 12.23 -5.56
CA ASP A 341 -28.37 12.51 -4.49
C ASP A 341 -27.80 13.94 -4.58
N ALA A 342 -26.84 14.26 -3.70
CA ALA A 342 -26.20 15.58 -3.65
C ALA A 342 -25.32 15.87 -4.88
N GLN A 343 -24.92 14.85 -5.64
CA GLN A 343 -24.13 14.93 -6.86
C GLN A 343 -24.98 14.90 -8.14
N GLY A 344 -26.31 14.83 -8.01
CA GLY A 344 -27.24 14.75 -9.14
C GLY A 344 -27.37 13.34 -9.72
N ASP A 345 -26.87 12.32 -9.03
CA ASP A 345 -26.92 10.92 -9.46
C ASP A 345 -28.13 10.20 -8.86
N VAL A 346 -28.64 9.19 -9.57
CA VAL A 346 -29.71 8.30 -9.12
C VAL A 346 -29.16 6.88 -9.10
N TYR A 347 -29.45 6.15 -8.02
CA TYR A 347 -29.03 4.75 -7.87
C TYR A 347 -30.24 3.85 -7.73
N SER A 348 -30.19 2.71 -8.41
CA SER A 348 -31.17 1.65 -8.22
C SER A 348 -31.05 1.01 -6.84
N ALA A 349 -32.12 0.40 -6.35
CA ALA A 349 -32.10 -0.36 -5.09
C ALA A 349 -31.03 -1.48 -5.07
N ASP A 350 -30.73 -2.09 -6.22
CA ASP A 350 -29.68 -3.11 -6.32
C ASP A 350 -28.27 -2.52 -6.20
N GLU A 351 -28.03 -1.34 -6.77
CA GLU A 351 -26.76 -0.62 -6.65
C GLU A 351 -26.51 -0.16 -5.22
N VAL A 352 -27.52 0.41 -4.56
CA VAL A 352 -27.47 0.80 -3.14
C VAL A 352 -27.12 -0.41 -2.27
N ARG A 353 -27.79 -1.56 -2.48
CA ARG A 353 -27.52 -2.81 -1.78
C ARG A 353 -26.09 -3.32 -2.00
N LYS A 354 -25.63 -3.36 -3.25
CA LYS A 354 -24.25 -3.79 -3.60
C LYS A 354 -23.21 -2.87 -2.96
N ALA A 355 -23.44 -1.57 -2.96
CA ALA A 355 -22.55 -0.59 -2.33
C ALA A 355 -22.47 -0.82 -0.82
N ALA A 356 -23.62 -0.98 -0.14
CA ALA A 356 -23.68 -1.24 1.30
C ALA A 356 -22.94 -2.53 1.69
N HIS A 357 -23.16 -3.62 0.94
CA HIS A 357 -22.50 -4.91 1.21
C HIS A 357 -21.00 -4.81 1.01
N ARG A 358 -20.56 -4.25 -0.13
CA ARG A 358 -19.14 -4.10 -0.45
C ARG A 358 -18.42 -3.21 0.57
N PHE A 359 -19.08 -2.15 1.03
CA PHE A 359 -18.56 -1.32 2.11
C PHE A 359 -18.25 -2.14 3.36
N MET A 360 -19.17 -3.00 3.79
CA MET A 360 -18.99 -3.86 4.97
C MET A 360 -17.98 -4.99 4.76
N GLU A 361 -17.86 -5.52 3.55
CA GLU A 361 -16.93 -6.62 3.23
C GLU A 361 -15.47 -6.17 3.08
N GLU A 362 -15.25 -4.98 2.49
CA GLU A 362 -13.93 -4.57 2.02
C GLU A 362 -13.38 -3.28 2.64
N TYR A 363 -14.21 -2.38 3.16
CA TYR A 363 -13.80 -1.00 3.46
C TYR A 363 -13.97 -0.63 4.94
N GLN A 364 -15.21 -0.54 5.42
CA GLN A 364 -15.58 -0.15 6.79
C GLN A 364 -14.88 1.14 7.29
N GLY A 365 -14.48 2.00 6.35
CA GLY A 365 -13.75 3.24 6.62
C GLY A 365 -14.69 4.40 6.79
N LEU A 366 -14.50 5.19 7.84
CA LEU A 366 -15.24 6.44 8.04
C LEU A 366 -14.30 7.61 7.80
N GLY A 367 -14.75 8.54 6.96
CA GLY A 367 -14.03 9.76 6.62
C GLY A 367 -14.83 10.99 7.02
N LEU A 368 -14.20 11.99 7.61
CA LEU A 368 -14.75 13.34 7.73
C LEU A 368 -14.53 14.06 6.40
N GLN A 369 -15.61 14.50 5.76
CA GLN A 369 -15.60 15.23 4.47
C GLN A 369 -14.82 14.52 3.33
N HIS A 370 -14.71 13.19 3.37
CA HIS A 370 -13.90 12.40 2.44
C HIS A 370 -12.41 12.80 2.38
N GLU A 371 -11.91 13.53 3.37
CA GLU A 371 -10.52 13.97 3.44
C GLU A 371 -9.76 13.25 4.55
N LEU A 372 -10.46 12.94 5.65
CA LEU A 372 -9.81 12.52 6.90
C LEU A 372 -10.39 11.24 7.48
N ARG A 373 -9.57 10.19 7.67
CA ARG A 373 -9.99 8.98 8.40
C ARG A 373 -10.28 9.29 9.87
N VAL A 374 -11.45 8.86 10.35
CA VAL A 374 -11.92 9.06 11.74
C VAL A 374 -12.35 7.74 12.41
N ASN A 375 -11.84 6.60 11.95
CA ASN A 375 -12.25 5.26 12.41
C ASN A 375 -11.89 4.94 13.88
N ASP A 376 -10.99 5.69 14.49
CA ASP A 376 -10.64 5.67 15.91
C ASP A 376 -11.59 6.54 16.75
N GLN A 377 -12.13 7.59 16.15
CA GLN A 377 -13.04 8.56 16.76
C GLN A 377 -14.52 8.24 16.53
N VAL A 378 -14.84 7.39 15.56
CA VAL A 378 -16.22 6.99 15.20
C VAL A 378 -16.24 5.49 14.89
N LYS A 379 -17.20 4.77 15.50
CA LYS A 379 -17.36 3.32 15.31
C LYS A 379 -18.69 2.98 14.67
N ILE A 380 -18.66 2.13 13.64
CA ILE A 380 -19.87 1.58 13.04
C ILE A 380 -20.48 0.59 14.03
N LEU A 381 -21.76 0.79 14.35
CA LEU A 381 -22.56 -0.14 15.15
C LEU A 381 -23.40 -1.03 14.23
N GLU A 382 -24.05 -0.43 13.24
CA GLU A 382 -24.98 -1.13 12.35
C GLU A 382 -24.86 -0.58 10.92
N SER A 383 -25.08 -1.43 9.93
CA SER A 383 -25.20 -1.05 8.52
C SER A 383 -26.20 -1.98 7.87
N PHE A 384 -27.32 -1.45 7.38
CA PHE A 384 -28.38 -2.29 6.82
C PHE A 384 -29.16 -1.57 5.72
N ILE A 385 -29.86 -2.37 4.92
CA ILE A 385 -30.82 -1.91 3.92
C ILE A 385 -32.21 -1.92 4.55
N ALA A 386 -32.93 -0.81 4.49
CA ALA A 386 -34.29 -0.68 4.98
C ALA A 386 -35.20 -1.74 4.34
N PRO A 387 -35.71 -2.73 5.09
CA PRO A 387 -36.46 -3.85 4.52
C PRO A 387 -37.87 -3.45 4.08
N VAL A 388 -38.40 -2.40 4.68
CA VAL A 388 -39.70 -1.77 4.41
C VAL A 388 -39.54 -0.25 4.53
N GLU A 389 -40.56 0.50 4.12
CA GLU A 389 -40.65 1.93 4.44
C GLU A 389 -41.04 2.08 5.92
N PHE A 390 -40.39 3.00 6.63
CA PHE A 390 -40.72 3.33 8.02
C PHE A 390 -40.28 4.76 8.35
N THR A 391 -40.83 5.31 9.42
CA THR A 391 -40.50 6.66 9.89
C THR A 391 -39.64 6.58 11.15
N VAL A 392 -38.58 7.38 11.23
CA VAL A 392 -37.79 7.57 12.46
C VAL A 392 -37.74 9.06 12.78
N GLY A 393 -38.33 9.46 13.91
CA GLY A 393 -38.60 10.87 14.19
C GLY A 393 -39.51 11.47 13.13
N ASP A 394 -39.05 12.56 12.49
CA ASP A 394 -39.76 13.25 11.40
C ASP A 394 -39.30 12.83 9.99
N VAL A 395 -38.42 11.82 9.89
CA VAL A 395 -37.83 11.39 8.63
C VAL A 395 -38.47 10.07 8.16
N THR A 396 -39.09 10.10 6.99
CA THR A 396 -39.56 8.89 6.31
C THR A 396 -38.40 8.25 5.54
N ILE A 397 -38.11 6.99 5.85
CA ILE A 397 -37.07 6.18 5.22
C ILE A 397 -37.72 5.21 4.24
N LYS A 398 -37.42 5.33 2.95
CA LYS A 398 -37.94 4.43 1.91
C LYS A 398 -37.36 3.03 2.04
N LYS A 399 -38.12 2.02 1.60
CA LYS A 399 -37.61 0.66 1.39
C LYS A 399 -36.40 0.69 0.46
N GLY A 400 -35.35 -0.05 0.78
CA GLY A 400 -34.12 -0.15 -0.01
C GLY A 400 -33.06 0.90 0.32
N THR A 401 -33.37 1.87 1.20
CA THR A 401 -32.41 2.87 1.68
C THR A 401 -31.29 2.22 2.48
N TRP A 402 -30.05 2.63 2.23
CA TRP A 402 -28.92 2.23 3.04
C TRP A 402 -28.80 3.15 4.26
N LEU A 403 -28.97 2.56 5.43
CA LEU A 403 -28.78 3.19 6.73
C LEU A 403 -27.46 2.76 7.37
N LEU A 404 -26.80 3.70 8.02
CA LEU A 404 -25.59 3.49 8.80
C LEU A 404 -25.78 4.07 10.20
N ALA A 405 -25.57 3.25 11.21
CA ALA A 405 -25.53 3.66 12.60
C ALA A 405 -24.09 3.67 13.11
N VAL A 406 -23.70 4.76 13.76
CA VAL A 406 -22.37 4.92 14.34
C VAL A 406 -22.44 5.43 15.78
N ARG A 407 -21.39 5.13 16.55
CA ARG A 407 -21.10 5.77 17.83
C ARG A 407 -19.94 6.75 17.66
N VAL A 408 -20.16 8.01 18.03
CA VAL A 408 -19.13 9.06 17.98
C VAL A 408 -18.40 9.08 19.32
N LEU A 409 -17.13 8.67 19.35
CA LEU A 409 -16.30 8.60 20.55
C LEU A 409 -15.61 9.94 20.86
N SER A 410 -15.30 10.74 19.84
CA SER A 410 -14.64 12.04 20.00
C SER A 410 -15.61 13.11 20.52
N ASP A 411 -15.22 13.82 21.58
CA ASP A 411 -15.99 14.94 22.14
C ASP A 411 -16.16 16.07 21.13
N GLU A 412 -15.11 16.37 20.36
CA GLU A 412 -15.12 17.42 19.33
C GLU A 412 -16.09 17.09 18.21
N LEU A 413 -16.00 15.87 17.66
CA LEU A 413 -16.91 15.44 16.60
C LEU A 413 -18.36 15.37 17.10
N TRP A 414 -18.56 14.95 18.35
CA TRP A 414 -19.88 14.93 18.96
C TRP A 414 -20.46 16.34 19.12
N ALA A 415 -19.67 17.32 19.54
CA ALA A 415 -20.11 18.72 19.61
C ALA A 415 -20.55 19.23 18.23
N ARG A 416 -19.76 18.97 17.18
CA ARG A 416 -20.10 19.36 15.80
C ARG A 416 -21.34 18.66 15.27
N VAL A 417 -21.54 17.40 15.64
CA VAL A 417 -22.80 16.69 15.37
C VAL A 417 -23.93 17.39 16.14
N ALA A 418 -23.83 17.60 17.45
CA ALA A 418 -24.87 18.22 18.28
C ALA A 418 -25.26 19.63 17.81
N GLU A 419 -24.30 20.43 17.38
CA GLU A 419 -24.47 21.78 16.83
C GLU A 419 -25.00 21.79 15.38
N GLY A 420 -25.17 20.63 14.75
CA GLY A 420 -25.69 20.52 13.38
C GLY A 420 -24.67 20.87 12.29
N GLN A 421 -23.38 20.98 12.62
CA GLN A 421 -22.32 21.22 11.63
C GLN A 421 -22.03 19.97 10.76
N LEU A 422 -22.31 18.78 11.30
CA LEU A 422 -22.26 17.52 10.57
C LEU A 422 -23.69 16.98 10.43
N THR A 423 -24.20 16.94 9.20
CA THR A 423 -25.62 16.72 8.92
C THR A 423 -25.92 15.41 8.21
N GLY A 424 -24.95 14.69 7.67
CA GLY A 424 -25.25 13.43 6.98
C GLY A 424 -24.04 12.56 6.71
N PHE A 425 -24.32 11.34 6.26
CA PHE A 425 -23.33 10.47 5.66
C PHE A 425 -23.33 10.64 4.14
N SER A 426 -22.20 10.33 3.53
CA SER A 426 -22.06 10.32 2.08
C SER A 426 -21.16 9.14 1.70
N ILE A 427 -21.42 8.54 0.54
CA ILE A 427 -20.54 7.50 0.00
C ILE A 427 -19.30 8.14 -0.64
N GLY A 428 -18.12 7.69 -0.22
CA GLY A 428 -16.86 7.98 -0.88
C GLY A 428 -16.49 6.83 -1.82
N GLY A 429 -16.60 7.02 -3.14
CA GLY A 429 -16.35 5.96 -4.12
C GLY A 429 -16.37 6.44 -5.57
N SER A 430 -16.26 5.51 -6.53
CA SER A 430 -16.45 5.82 -7.96
C SER A 430 -17.41 4.83 -8.60
N ALA A 431 -18.28 5.35 -9.45
CA ALA A 431 -19.21 4.59 -10.26
C ALA A 431 -19.09 5.01 -11.73
N ARG A 432 -19.53 4.14 -12.64
CA ARG A 432 -19.69 4.50 -14.06
C ARG A 432 -21.05 5.15 -14.23
N LYS A 433 -21.09 6.44 -14.54
CA LYS A 433 -22.34 7.14 -14.88
C LYS A 433 -22.82 6.69 -16.26
N VAL A 434 -24.11 6.44 -16.38
CA VAL A 434 -24.79 6.14 -17.65
C VAL A 434 -25.89 7.19 -17.80
N PRO A 435 -26.01 7.88 -18.96
CA PRO A 435 -27.09 8.83 -19.18
C PRO A 435 -28.45 8.13 -19.09
N GLU A 436 -29.41 8.81 -18.48
CA GLU A 436 -30.80 8.36 -18.49
C GLU A 436 -31.30 8.33 -19.95
N PRO A 437 -32.03 7.28 -20.39
CA PRO A 437 -32.59 7.25 -21.73
C PRO A 437 -33.57 8.42 -21.89
N THR A 438 -33.27 9.36 -22.77
CA THR A 438 -34.22 10.41 -23.16
C THR A 438 -35.48 9.77 -23.72
N GLU A 439 -36.63 10.02 -23.10
CA GLU A 439 -37.93 9.70 -23.69
C GLU A 439 -38.05 10.39 -25.05
N THR A 440 -38.22 9.59 -26.10
CA THR A 440 -38.48 10.09 -27.44
C THR A 440 -39.85 10.76 -27.44
N PRO A 441 -39.98 12.05 -27.83
CA PRO A 441 -41.28 12.69 -27.91
C PRO A 441 -42.18 11.99 -28.94
N PRO A 442 -43.49 11.87 -28.69
CA PRO A 442 -44.41 11.19 -29.60
C PRO A 442 -44.48 11.93 -30.95
N THR A 443 -44.34 11.18 -32.04
CA THR A 443 -44.42 11.66 -33.42
C THR A 443 -45.84 12.18 -33.74
N PRO A 444 -46.01 13.36 -34.35
CA PRO A 444 -47.32 13.81 -34.85
C PRO A 444 -47.65 13.20 -36.24
N SER A 445 -48.91 12.78 -36.38
CA SER A 445 -49.69 12.65 -37.63
C SER A 445 -49.54 11.39 -38.50
N GLU A 446 -50.56 10.53 -38.44
CA GLU A 446 -51.18 9.92 -39.62
C GLU A 446 -52.64 10.39 -39.71
N ALA A 447 -52.86 11.47 -40.45
CA ALA A 447 -54.17 11.83 -41.00
C ALA A 447 -53.99 12.51 -42.35
N ALA A 448 -53.77 11.68 -43.38
CA ALA A 448 -54.06 12.00 -44.78
C ALA A 448 -54.19 10.69 -45.57
N ALA A 449 -55.38 10.09 -45.51
CA ALA A 449 -55.99 9.31 -46.57
C ALA A 449 -57.51 9.48 -46.47
#